data_AF-A0AAJ2A9J3-F1
#
_entry.id   AF-A0AAJ2A9J3-F1
#
_cell.length_a   1.000
_cell.length_b   1.000
_cell.length_c   1.000
_cell.angle_alpha   90.00
_cell.angle_beta   90.00
_cell.angle_gamma   90.00
#
_symmetry.space_group_name_H-M   'P 1'
#
loop_
_entity.id
_entity.type
_entity.pdbx_description
1 polymer ?
#
loop_
_entity_poly.entity_id
_entity_poly.type
_entity_poly.pdbx_seq_one_letter_code
_entity_poly.pdbx_strand_id
1 'polypeptide(L)'
;MVAGSKLDLAFTMTASIPHDILAAPAGQTAASVAPIALMPRPVSTNGAAKPPFPTPAAVPTQEALHGVRFDFNDGCRVVLPEGEWQVVLRDYETDNLLFQTDIGVGAVASGKKYFVPFELQVQSRGKHADAAFIHRFDANDREVLIQFPVGTLGDLMGWFPYAVKFQRKHNCRLTCAMSALIAPLFRRAYPDIEFITHEDVKPERYYATYNIGLFFDDEAHTYQPADFRHVGLHRTAGHILGVDPEEMRPNIVLADDTRPIAERYVVIAVQSSTQCKYWNHPTGWREIVAFLKNAGYRVICIDQKATHGSGIVWNHIPHGAEDETGDRPLEERARWLKHADFFVGLSSGLAWLAWACNTPVAMISGFTAENNEFATPYRVINYHACTGCWNDVRHRFDHQDFFWCPRHKDTSRQFECTRLITPEQVKRTLQRIPGFGEGLKQAATRS
;
A
#
# COMPACT_ATOMS: atom_id res chain seq x y z
N MET A 1 -51.01 30.61 -11.65
CA MET A 1 -51.41 31.57 -12.72
C MET A 1 -50.95 32.96 -12.29
N VAL A 2 -50.43 33.88 -13.10
CA VAL A 2 -49.83 33.94 -14.47
C VAL A 2 -49.09 35.30 -14.51
N ALA A 3 -47.90 35.52 -15.09
CA ALA A 3 -46.76 34.67 -15.48
C ALA A 3 -45.53 35.59 -15.70
N GLY A 4 -44.32 35.06 -15.89
CA GLY A 4 -43.13 35.85 -16.24
C GLY A 4 -43.10 36.28 -17.72
N SER A 5 -42.65 37.51 -18.00
CA SER A 5 -42.51 38.04 -19.36
C SER A 5 -41.20 37.63 -20.03
N LYS A 6 -41.30 37.23 -21.32
CA LYS A 6 -40.16 36.96 -22.20
C LYS A 6 -39.42 38.25 -22.59
N LEU A 7 -38.14 38.12 -22.97
CA LEU A 7 -37.67 38.59 -24.29
C LEU A 7 -36.28 38.02 -24.63
N ASP A 8 -36.17 37.39 -25.81
CA ASP A 8 -34.92 36.99 -26.43
C ASP A 8 -34.23 38.20 -27.10
N LEU A 9 -32.89 38.20 -27.19
CA LEU A 9 -32.18 38.77 -28.33
C LEU A 9 -30.72 38.27 -28.39
N ALA A 10 -30.32 37.76 -29.54
CA ALA A 10 -28.96 37.30 -29.81
C ALA A 10 -28.08 38.45 -30.32
N PHE A 11 -26.77 38.41 -30.06
CA PHE A 11 -25.79 39.21 -30.80
C PHE A 11 -24.46 38.47 -30.98
N THR A 12 -23.99 38.43 -32.22
CA THR A 12 -22.68 37.92 -32.65
C THR A 12 -21.56 38.93 -32.46
N MET A 13 -20.33 38.48 -32.18
CA MET A 13 -19.11 39.23 -32.52
C MET A 13 -17.94 38.32 -32.91
N THR A 14 -17.05 38.87 -33.74
CA THR A 14 -15.97 38.20 -34.48
C THR A 14 -14.59 38.78 -34.14
N ALA A 15 -13.55 37.93 -34.03
CA ALA A 15 -12.14 38.25 -34.24
C ALA A 15 -11.37 36.92 -34.41
N SER A 16 -10.81 36.58 -35.57
CA SER A 16 -9.55 37.09 -36.18
C SER A 16 -8.28 36.59 -35.48
N ILE A 17 -7.55 35.68 -36.13
CA ILE A 17 -6.18 35.26 -35.81
C ILE A 17 -5.35 35.42 -37.10
N PRO A 18 -4.16 36.07 -37.07
CA PRO A 18 -3.37 36.28 -38.28
C PRO A 18 -2.73 34.99 -38.85
N HIS A 19 -2.64 34.93 -40.17
CA HIS A 19 -1.81 33.96 -40.89
C HIS A 19 -0.35 34.44 -40.99
N ASP A 20 0.54 33.44 -41.10
CA ASP A 20 1.90 33.39 -41.67
C ASP A 20 2.83 32.59 -40.72
N ILE A 21 3.67 31.65 -41.15
CA ILE A 21 4.33 31.45 -42.45
C ILE A 21 4.24 29.97 -42.91
N LEU A 22 4.18 29.77 -44.24
CA LEU A 22 4.22 28.47 -44.93
C LEU A 22 5.61 27.82 -44.91
N ALA A 23 5.68 26.48 -44.82
CA ALA A 23 6.30 25.62 -45.84
C ALA A 23 6.46 24.17 -45.37
N ALA A 24 5.98 23.23 -46.18
CA ALA A 24 6.41 21.83 -46.14
C ALA A 24 7.07 21.49 -47.48
N PRO A 25 8.11 20.64 -47.52
CA PRO A 25 8.47 19.88 -48.71
C PRO A 25 8.06 18.42 -48.57
N ALA A 26 7.47 17.86 -49.63
CA ALA A 26 7.05 16.46 -49.67
C ALA A 26 8.09 15.58 -50.39
N GLY A 27 8.25 14.36 -49.89
CA GLY A 27 8.60 13.18 -50.69
C GLY A 27 10.07 12.83 -50.89
N GLN A 28 10.49 11.72 -50.29
CA GLN A 28 11.40 10.78 -50.95
C GLN A 28 11.23 9.34 -50.42
N THR A 29 10.83 8.46 -51.33
CA THR A 29 11.12 7.01 -51.44
C THR A 29 11.18 6.11 -50.19
N ALA A 30 10.38 5.04 -50.22
CA ALA A 30 10.45 3.92 -49.28
C ALA A 30 11.80 3.17 -49.36
N ALA A 31 12.35 2.81 -48.20
CA ALA A 31 13.45 1.86 -48.04
C ALA A 31 13.07 0.85 -46.93
N SER A 32 13.40 -0.43 -47.14
CA SER A 32 13.06 -1.51 -46.20
C SER A 32 13.85 -1.40 -44.89
N VAL A 33 13.14 -1.32 -43.76
CA VAL A 33 13.77 -1.38 -42.44
C VAL A 33 13.90 -2.84 -42.01
N ALA A 34 15.15 -3.36 -42.02
CA ALA A 34 15.47 -4.63 -41.39
C ALA A 34 15.41 -4.48 -39.85
N PRO A 35 15.07 -5.55 -39.09
CA PRO A 35 14.95 -5.48 -37.64
C PRO A 35 16.30 -5.17 -36.98
N ILE A 36 16.36 -4.05 -36.26
CA ILE A 36 17.55 -3.65 -35.49
C ILE A 36 17.61 -4.53 -34.24
N ALA A 37 18.64 -5.38 -34.16
CA ALA A 37 18.94 -6.14 -32.96
C ALA A 37 19.37 -5.20 -31.82
N LEU A 38 18.52 -5.05 -30.81
CA LEU A 38 18.84 -4.32 -29.58
C LEU A 38 19.88 -5.11 -28.77
N MET A 39 21.16 -4.76 -28.91
CA MET A 39 22.18 -5.25 -27.99
C MET A 39 22.02 -4.59 -26.61
N PRO A 40 22.05 -5.36 -25.51
CA PRO A 40 21.90 -4.80 -24.18
C PRO A 40 23.09 -3.90 -23.84
N ARG A 41 22.81 -2.67 -23.37
CA ARG A 41 23.83 -1.80 -22.76
C ARG A 41 24.34 -2.45 -21.47
N PRO A 42 25.64 -2.34 -21.15
CA PRO A 42 26.20 -2.93 -19.93
C PRO A 42 25.57 -2.28 -18.69
N VAL A 43 24.99 -3.13 -17.83
CA VAL A 43 24.48 -2.71 -16.52
C VAL A 43 25.68 -2.38 -15.63
N SER A 44 25.70 -1.16 -15.08
CA SER A 44 26.75 -0.75 -14.15
C SER A 44 26.72 -1.62 -12.90
N THR A 45 27.84 -2.25 -12.57
CA THR A 45 27.97 -3.19 -11.45
C THR A 45 28.06 -2.47 -10.10
N ASN A 46 26.96 -1.89 -9.65
CA ASN A 46 26.74 -1.70 -8.21
C ASN A 46 26.36 -3.06 -7.60
N GLY A 47 26.95 -3.39 -6.44
CA GLY A 47 26.78 -4.69 -5.79
C GLY A 47 25.30 -5.08 -5.66
N ALA A 48 24.95 -6.28 -6.09
CA ALA A 48 23.55 -6.71 -6.20
C ALA A 48 22.85 -6.65 -4.84
N ALA A 49 21.92 -5.70 -4.70
CA ALA A 49 21.04 -5.63 -3.55
C ALA A 49 20.21 -6.92 -3.45
N LYS A 50 20.07 -7.48 -2.24
CA LYS A 50 19.19 -8.64 -1.99
C LYS A 50 17.78 -8.30 -2.52
N PRO A 51 17.14 -9.16 -3.32
CA PRO A 51 15.80 -8.89 -3.82
C PRO A 51 14.81 -8.69 -2.66
N PRO A 52 13.77 -7.86 -2.83
CA PRO A 52 12.83 -7.51 -1.76
C PRO A 52 12.00 -8.70 -1.25
N PHE A 53 11.89 -9.75 -2.07
CA PHE A 53 11.19 -11.00 -1.79
C PHE A 53 12.09 -12.20 -2.10
N PRO A 54 11.99 -13.31 -1.35
CA PRO A 54 12.49 -14.61 -1.77
C PRO A 54 12.02 -14.99 -3.17
N THR A 55 12.92 -15.55 -3.98
CA THR A 55 12.64 -16.02 -5.33
C THR A 55 11.85 -17.34 -5.31
N PRO A 56 10.99 -17.59 -6.32
CA PRO A 56 10.29 -18.86 -6.45
C PRO A 56 11.27 -20.03 -6.71
N ALA A 57 10.78 -21.26 -6.58
CA ALA A 57 11.58 -22.45 -6.88
C ALA A 57 12.11 -22.42 -8.32
N ALA A 58 13.36 -22.86 -8.54
CA ALA A 58 14.00 -22.85 -9.86
C ALA A 58 13.30 -23.80 -10.86
N VAL A 59 12.74 -24.90 -10.36
CA VAL A 59 11.87 -25.81 -11.11
C VAL A 59 10.44 -25.63 -10.58
N PRO A 60 9.40 -25.55 -11.44
CA PRO A 60 8.03 -25.44 -10.97
C PRO A 60 7.59 -26.63 -10.09
N THR A 61 6.71 -26.38 -9.13
CA THR A 61 6.45 -27.31 -8.02
C THR A 61 5.45 -28.42 -8.31
N GLN A 62 4.59 -28.26 -9.33
CA GLN A 62 3.58 -29.26 -9.71
C GLN A 62 4.05 -30.08 -10.91
N GLU A 63 3.69 -31.35 -10.94
CA GLU A 63 3.91 -32.25 -12.09
C GLU A 63 2.66 -32.34 -12.98
N ALA A 64 2.87 -32.40 -14.28
CA ALA A 64 1.85 -32.65 -15.29
C ALA A 64 2.24 -33.89 -16.13
N LEU A 65 1.82 -33.93 -17.39
CA LEU A 65 2.11 -35.05 -18.30
C LEU A 65 3.59 -35.08 -18.73
N HIS A 66 4.13 -36.28 -18.95
CA HIS A 66 5.41 -36.50 -19.67
C HIS A 66 6.61 -35.68 -19.19
N GLY A 67 6.70 -35.39 -17.89
CA GLY A 67 7.79 -34.60 -17.30
C GLY A 67 7.65 -33.08 -17.43
N VAL A 68 6.54 -32.59 -17.99
CA VAL A 68 6.15 -31.17 -17.89
C VAL A 68 5.90 -30.83 -16.43
N ARG A 69 6.38 -29.68 -15.97
CA ARG A 69 6.12 -29.15 -14.62
C ARG A 69 5.58 -27.73 -14.68
N PHE A 70 4.69 -27.37 -13.77
CA PHE A 70 4.06 -26.04 -13.72
C PHE A 70 3.88 -25.55 -12.27
N ASP A 71 3.63 -24.27 -12.08
CA ASP A 71 3.12 -23.69 -10.83
C ASP A 71 2.56 -22.27 -11.05
N PHE A 72 2.11 -21.64 -9.97
CA PHE A 72 1.65 -20.26 -9.92
C PHE A 72 2.53 -19.39 -9.02
N ASN A 73 3.83 -19.70 -8.95
CA ASN A 73 4.82 -18.96 -8.16
C ASN A 73 5.49 -17.91 -9.05
N ASP A 74 5.29 -16.62 -8.78
CA ASP A 74 5.65 -15.53 -9.72
C ASP A 74 4.86 -15.60 -11.05
N GLY A 75 3.54 -15.66 -10.93
CA GLY A 75 2.62 -15.87 -12.06
C GLY A 75 2.53 -17.34 -12.51
N CYS A 76 1.81 -17.62 -13.59
CA CYS A 76 1.73 -18.97 -14.15
C CYS A 76 3.04 -19.32 -14.86
N ARG A 77 3.74 -20.37 -14.40
CA ARG A 77 4.99 -20.87 -14.99
C ARG A 77 4.81 -22.31 -15.45
N VAL A 78 5.43 -22.66 -16.56
CA VAL A 78 5.54 -24.04 -17.05
C VAL A 78 6.93 -24.29 -17.64
N VAL A 79 7.51 -25.45 -17.33
CA VAL A 79 8.77 -25.96 -17.86
C VAL A 79 8.48 -27.26 -18.60
N LEU A 80 8.97 -27.36 -19.83
CA LEU A 80 8.71 -28.45 -20.74
C LEU A 80 10.02 -29.14 -21.14
N PRO A 81 10.08 -30.49 -21.11
CA PRO A 81 11.21 -31.25 -21.63
C PRO A 81 11.21 -31.21 -23.18
N GLU A 82 12.23 -31.81 -23.78
CA GLU A 82 12.34 -31.91 -25.24
C GLU A 82 11.14 -32.66 -25.87
N GLY A 83 10.52 -32.05 -26.88
CA GLY A 83 9.37 -32.57 -27.61
C GLY A 83 8.84 -31.57 -28.63
N GLU A 84 7.58 -31.70 -29.04
CA GLU A 84 6.84 -30.67 -29.77
C GLU A 84 5.63 -30.27 -28.93
N TRP A 85 5.64 -29.08 -28.33
CA TRP A 85 4.59 -28.64 -27.42
C TRP A 85 3.86 -27.39 -27.93
N GLN A 86 2.56 -27.33 -27.66
CA GLN A 86 1.80 -26.09 -27.66
C GLN A 86 1.42 -25.74 -26.22
N VAL A 87 1.64 -24.49 -25.83
CA VAL A 87 1.27 -23.93 -24.53
C VAL A 87 0.30 -22.78 -24.75
N VAL A 88 -0.79 -22.79 -24.00
CA VAL A 88 -1.81 -21.74 -23.95
C VAL A 88 -2.01 -21.30 -22.50
N LEU A 89 -1.97 -19.99 -22.28
CA LEU A 89 -2.38 -19.35 -21.03
C LEU A 89 -3.66 -18.57 -21.28
N ARG A 90 -4.71 -18.86 -20.52
CA ARG A 90 -6.01 -18.17 -20.55
C ARG A 90 -6.34 -17.57 -19.20
N ASP A 91 -7.20 -16.56 -19.20
CA ASP A 91 -7.99 -16.16 -18.04
C ASP A 91 -9.34 -16.89 -18.13
N TYR A 92 -9.65 -17.79 -17.19
CA TYR A 92 -10.86 -18.61 -17.30
C TYR A 92 -12.16 -17.92 -16.85
N GLU A 93 -12.06 -16.78 -16.16
CA GLU A 93 -13.25 -16.00 -15.76
C GLU A 93 -13.74 -15.11 -16.91
N THR A 94 -12.82 -14.68 -17.79
CA THR A 94 -13.11 -13.80 -18.94
C THR A 94 -12.99 -14.48 -20.31
N ASP A 95 -12.54 -15.75 -20.36
CA ASP A 95 -12.22 -16.55 -21.56
C ASP A 95 -11.21 -15.88 -22.53
N ASN A 96 -10.40 -14.95 -22.02
CA ASN A 96 -9.38 -14.29 -22.82
C ASN A 96 -8.15 -15.18 -23.00
N LEU A 97 -7.70 -15.32 -24.26
CA LEU A 97 -6.38 -15.87 -24.57
C LEU A 97 -5.30 -14.85 -24.21
N LEU A 98 -4.51 -15.14 -23.17
CA LEU A 98 -3.46 -14.25 -22.67
C LEU A 98 -2.14 -14.46 -23.41
N PHE A 99 -1.83 -15.72 -23.73
CA PHE A 99 -0.60 -16.11 -24.43
C PHE A 99 -0.77 -17.47 -25.12
N GLN A 100 -0.15 -17.64 -26.28
CA GLN A 100 -0.02 -18.93 -26.97
C GLN A 100 1.34 -19.01 -27.64
N THR A 101 1.99 -20.18 -27.54
CA THR A 101 3.24 -20.45 -28.26
C THR A 101 3.38 -21.94 -28.58
N ASP A 102 4.14 -22.23 -29.64
CA ASP A 102 4.71 -23.56 -29.87
C ASP A 102 6.16 -23.55 -29.39
N ILE A 103 6.60 -24.58 -28.67
CA ILE A 103 7.94 -24.66 -28.07
C ILE A 103 8.47 -26.10 -28.08
N GLY A 104 9.76 -26.28 -28.37
CA GLY A 104 10.40 -27.60 -28.36
C GLY A 104 10.91 -28.05 -26.98
N VAL A 105 11.54 -27.13 -26.25
CA VAL A 105 12.05 -27.33 -24.88
C VAL A 105 12.20 -25.96 -24.21
N GLY A 106 12.05 -25.90 -22.89
CA GLY A 106 12.35 -24.69 -22.11
C GLY A 106 11.23 -24.27 -21.17
N ALA A 107 11.08 -22.97 -20.96
CA ALA A 107 10.14 -22.40 -20.00
C ALA A 107 9.22 -21.34 -20.64
N VAL A 108 7.96 -21.32 -20.22
CA VAL A 108 6.98 -20.27 -20.50
C VAL A 108 6.48 -19.72 -19.17
N ALA A 109 6.36 -18.39 -19.05
CA ALA A 109 5.85 -17.73 -17.86
C ALA A 109 4.91 -16.57 -18.23
N SER A 110 3.89 -16.32 -17.42
CA SER A 110 2.97 -15.20 -17.63
C SER A 110 3.67 -13.84 -17.43
N GLY A 111 3.31 -12.88 -18.28
CA GLY A 111 3.73 -11.48 -18.11
C GLY A 111 3.05 -10.75 -16.94
N LYS A 112 2.01 -11.35 -16.33
CA LYS A 112 1.34 -10.85 -15.11
C LYS A 112 1.71 -11.71 -13.91
N LYS A 113 1.93 -11.06 -12.77
CA LYS A 113 2.47 -11.63 -11.52
C LYS A 113 1.53 -11.49 -10.32
N TYR A 114 0.53 -10.63 -10.42
CA TYR A 114 -0.63 -10.61 -9.53
C TYR A 114 -1.55 -11.83 -9.77
N PHE A 115 -2.55 -12.01 -8.92
CA PHE A 115 -3.59 -13.02 -9.10
C PHE A 115 -4.34 -12.81 -10.41
N VAL A 116 -4.25 -13.80 -11.29
CA VAL A 116 -5.11 -13.98 -12.46
C VAL A 116 -5.70 -15.39 -12.32
N PRO A 117 -7.00 -15.60 -12.62
CA PRO A 117 -7.62 -16.92 -12.70
C PRO A 117 -7.10 -17.65 -13.95
N PHE A 118 -5.84 -18.07 -13.89
CA PHE A 118 -5.15 -18.70 -15.02
C PHE A 118 -5.72 -20.09 -15.32
N GLU A 119 -5.92 -20.38 -16.59
CA GLU A 119 -6.00 -21.75 -17.11
C GLU A 119 -4.74 -22.00 -17.97
N LEU A 120 -3.97 -23.00 -17.58
CA LEU A 120 -2.85 -23.53 -18.34
C LEU A 120 -3.36 -24.68 -19.19
N GLN A 121 -3.15 -24.61 -20.51
CA GLN A 121 -3.30 -25.75 -21.41
C GLN A 121 -1.94 -26.12 -22.01
N VAL A 122 -1.60 -27.41 -22.01
CA VAL A 122 -0.38 -27.96 -22.63
C VAL A 122 -0.75 -29.17 -23.48
N GLN A 123 -0.35 -29.16 -24.76
CA GLN A 123 -0.62 -30.26 -25.68
C GLN A 123 0.66 -30.66 -26.44
N SER A 124 0.89 -31.97 -26.58
CA SER A 124 1.92 -32.49 -27.49
C SER A 124 1.42 -32.46 -28.94
N ARG A 125 2.24 -32.03 -29.88
CA ARG A 125 1.93 -31.99 -31.31
C ARG A 125 2.52 -33.20 -32.03
N GLY A 126 1.81 -33.68 -33.07
CA GLY A 126 2.27 -34.79 -33.92
C GLY A 126 1.14 -35.74 -34.32
N LYS A 127 1.50 -36.85 -34.99
CA LYS A 127 0.55 -37.90 -35.42
C LYS A 127 -0.06 -38.72 -34.27
N HIS A 128 0.48 -38.56 -33.07
CA HIS A 128 0.00 -39.17 -31.82
C HIS A 128 -0.15 -38.09 -30.74
N ALA A 129 -0.80 -36.98 -31.09
CA ALA A 129 -1.10 -35.91 -30.14
C ALA A 129 -2.05 -36.41 -29.04
N ASP A 130 -1.59 -36.37 -27.80
CA ASP A 130 -2.42 -36.65 -26.63
C ASP A 130 -3.52 -35.58 -26.44
N ALA A 131 -4.50 -35.91 -25.60
CA ALA A 131 -5.43 -34.92 -25.07
C ALA A 131 -4.66 -33.82 -24.32
N ALA A 132 -5.05 -32.56 -24.52
CA ALA A 132 -4.42 -31.45 -23.83
C ALA A 132 -4.55 -31.59 -22.30
N PHE A 133 -3.44 -31.44 -21.59
CA PHE A 133 -3.46 -31.18 -20.17
C PHE A 133 -4.10 -29.80 -19.96
N ILE A 134 -5.16 -29.72 -19.14
CA ILE A 134 -5.82 -28.46 -18.81
C ILE A 134 -5.88 -28.36 -17.28
N HIS A 135 -5.28 -27.30 -16.73
CA HIS A 135 -5.31 -27.00 -15.30
C HIS A 135 -5.77 -25.57 -15.07
N ARG A 136 -6.94 -25.40 -14.46
CA ARG A 136 -7.42 -24.11 -13.94
C ARG A 136 -6.81 -23.85 -12.57
N PHE A 137 -6.52 -22.58 -12.27
CA PHE A 137 -6.09 -22.20 -10.94
C PHE A 137 -7.12 -22.63 -9.89
N ASP A 138 -6.73 -23.60 -9.07
CA ASP A 138 -7.45 -24.09 -7.91
C ASP A 138 -6.46 -24.22 -6.75
N ALA A 139 -6.66 -23.41 -5.70
CA ALA A 139 -5.84 -23.40 -4.50
C ALA A 139 -6.52 -24.07 -3.29
N ASN A 140 -7.69 -24.69 -3.47
CA ASN A 140 -8.40 -25.37 -2.39
C ASN A 140 -7.51 -26.45 -1.75
N ASP A 141 -7.32 -26.36 -0.43
CA ASP A 141 -6.44 -27.20 0.37
C ASP A 141 -4.97 -27.25 -0.12
N ARG A 142 -4.53 -26.32 -0.99
CA ARG A 142 -3.14 -26.21 -1.47
C ARG A 142 -2.33 -25.18 -0.68
N GLU A 143 -1.02 -25.40 -0.64
CA GLU A 143 -0.03 -24.51 -0.01
C GLU A 143 0.13 -23.22 -0.83
N VAL A 144 -0.20 -22.06 -0.26
CA VAL A 144 -0.05 -20.75 -0.90
C VAL A 144 0.81 -19.83 -0.03
N LEU A 145 1.75 -19.13 -0.65
CA LEU A 145 2.59 -18.12 0.00
C LEU A 145 2.13 -16.72 -0.37
N ILE A 146 1.97 -15.85 0.63
CA ILE A 146 1.85 -14.40 0.43
C ILE A 146 3.03 -13.72 1.13
N GLN A 147 3.83 -12.96 0.37
CA GLN A 147 5.04 -12.32 0.86
C GLN A 147 4.84 -10.81 1.02
N PHE A 148 5.27 -10.26 2.16
CA PHE A 148 5.21 -8.83 2.46
C PHE A 148 6.64 -8.27 2.69
N PRO A 149 6.97 -7.07 2.18
CA PRO A 149 8.29 -6.48 2.36
C PRO A 149 8.57 -6.21 3.84
N VAL A 150 9.84 -6.33 4.21
CA VAL A 150 10.28 -6.01 5.57
C VAL A 150 10.57 -4.52 5.68
N GLY A 151 9.86 -3.81 6.58
CA GLY A 151 10.26 -2.44 6.98
C GLY A 151 9.14 -1.48 7.38
N THR A 152 7.87 -1.75 7.03
CA THR A 152 6.78 -0.77 7.20
C THR A 152 5.56 -1.32 7.95
N LEU A 153 5.42 -0.90 9.21
CA LEU A 153 4.30 -1.32 10.08
C LEU A 153 2.92 -1.02 9.47
N GLY A 154 2.73 0.20 8.94
CA GLY A 154 1.43 0.64 8.42
C GLY A 154 0.97 -0.18 7.22
N ASP A 155 1.89 -0.44 6.30
CA ASP A 155 1.63 -1.19 5.08
C ASP A 155 1.17 -2.62 5.43
N LEU A 156 1.85 -3.32 6.34
CA LEU A 156 1.43 -4.66 6.77
C LEU A 156 0.08 -4.67 7.49
N MET A 157 -0.22 -3.67 8.33
CA MET A 157 -1.55 -3.53 8.96
C MET A 157 -2.65 -3.31 7.91
N GLY A 158 -2.36 -2.57 6.83
CA GLY A 158 -3.30 -2.33 5.74
C GLY A 158 -3.42 -3.49 4.75
N TRP A 159 -2.36 -4.26 4.51
CA TRP A 159 -2.33 -5.31 3.49
C TRP A 159 -2.70 -6.71 3.99
N PHE A 160 -2.27 -7.08 5.21
CA PHE A 160 -2.51 -8.43 5.74
C PHE A 160 -3.98 -8.88 5.71
N PRO A 161 -5.00 -8.02 5.96
CA PRO A 161 -6.38 -8.46 5.89
C PRO A 161 -6.84 -8.94 4.50
N TYR A 162 -6.23 -8.47 3.41
CA TYR A 162 -6.52 -8.99 2.07
C TYR A 162 -5.96 -10.40 1.84
N ALA A 163 -4.86 -10.77 2.50
CA ALA A 163 -4.40 -12.15 2.52
C ALA A 163 -5.40 -13.08 3.25
N VAL A 164 -6.02 -12.59 4.32
CA VAL A 164 -7.13 -13.30 4.99
C VAL A 164 -8.35 -13.43 4.05
N LYS A 165 -8.72 -12.38 3.30
CA LYS A 165 -9.77 -12.48 2.27
C LYS A 165 -9.41 -13.52 1.20
N PHE A 166 -8.15 -13.58 0.77
CA PHE A 166 -7.67 -14.55 -0.22
C PHE A 166 -7.80 -16.00 0.29
N GLN A 167 -7.29 -16.26 1.49
CA GLN A 167 -7.38 -17.57 2.15
C GLN A 167 -8.83 -18.05 2.26
N ARG A 168 -9.77 -17.17 2.63
CA ARG A 168 -11.19 -17.48 2.71
C ARG A 168 -11.86 -17.70 1.34
N LYS A 169 -11.51 -16.89 0.34
CA LYS A 169 -12.05 -17.01 -1.03
C LYS A 169 -11.63 -18.32 -1.70
N HIS A 170 -10.40 -18.76 -1.47
CA HIS A 170 -9.79 -19.89 -2.16
C HIS A 170 -9.63 -21.16 -1.30
N ASN A 171 -10.03 -21.13 -0.02
CA ASN A 171 -9.87 -22.21 0.96
C ASN A 171 -8.46 -22.84 0.95
N CYS A 172 -7.42 -22.00 0.91
CA CYS A 172 -6.03 -22.46 0.79
C CYS A 172 -5.32 -22.57 2.15
N ARG A 173 -4.27 -23.40 2.21
CA ARG A 173 -3.31 -23.44 3.31
C ARG A 173 -2.36 -22.25 3.14
N LEU A 174 -2.68 -21.14 3.79
CA LEU A 174 -1.95 -19.88 3.65
C LEU A 174 -0.76 -19.78 4.60
N THR A 175 0.41 -19.53 4.01
CA THR A 175 1.59 -19.02 4.71
C THR A 175 1.82 -17.55 4.36
N CYS A 176 2.03 -16.71 5.38
CA CYS A 176 2.41 -15.32 5.24
C CYS A 176 3.88 -15.13 5.65
N ALA A 177 4.73 -14.73 4.71
CA ALA A 177 6.11 -14.34 5.01
C ALA A 177 6.18 -12.83 5.33
N MET A 178 6.64 -12.49 6.53
CA MET A 178 6.70 -11.11 7.02
C MET A 178 7.74 -10.91 8.12
N SER A 179 7.86 -9.69 8.65
CA SER A 179 8.77 -9.41 9.77
C SER A 179 8.36 -10.16 11.05
N ALA A 180 9.33 -10.82 11.69
CA ALA A 180 9.19 -11.43 13.01
C ALA A 180 8.76 -10.45 14.12
N LEU A 181 8.94 -9.14 13.92
CA LEU A 181 8.46 -8.10 14.85
C LEU A 181 6.95 -7.88 14.75
N ILE A 182 6.36 -8.10 13.57
CA ILE A 182 4.95 -7.80 13.27
C ILE A 182 4.07 -9.05 13.39
N ALA A 183 4.57 -10.22 12.98
CA ALA A 183 3.83 -11.49 13.06
C ALA A 183 3.18 -11.79 14.44
N PRO A 184 3.79 -11.49 15.61
CA PRO A 184 3.16 -11.70 16.92
C PRO A 184 1.81 -11.01 17.11
N LEU A 185 1.57 -9.85 16.47
CA LEU A 185 0.28 -9.13 16.54
C LEU A 185 -0.89 -9.94 15.97
N PHE A 186 -0.62 -10.79 14.98
CA PHE A 186 -1.64 -11.51 14.22
C PHE A 186 -1.78 -12.97 14.64
N ARG A 187 -0.67 -13.66 14.97
CA ARG A 187 -0.63 -15.12 15.24
C ARG A 187 -1.74 -15.62 16.16
N ARG A 188 -2.07 -14.88 17.22
CA ARG A 188 -3.10 -15.26 18.22
C ARG A 188 -4.54 -15.13 17.68
N ALA A 189 -4.77 -14.24 16.72
CA ALA A 189 -6.08 -13.99 16.12
C ALA A 189 -6.34 -14.80 14.83
N TYR A 190 -5.29 -15.41 14.26
CA TYR A 190 -5.31 -16.12 12.98
C TYR A 190 -4.54 -17.45 13.08
N PRO A 191 -5.01 -18.43 13.87
CA PRO A 191 -4.29 -19.69 14.11
C PRO A 191 -4.14 -20.56 12.86
N ASP A 192 -5.04 -20.43 11.88
CA ASP A 192 -5.05 -21.20 10.62
C ASP A 192 -4.13 -20.62 9.53
N ILE A 193 -3.37 -19.57 9.85
CA ILE A 193 -2.39 -18.94 8.95
C ILE A 193 -0.99 -19.14 9.54
N GLU A 194 -0.08 -19.68 8.73
CA GLU A 194 1.33 -19.83 9.13
C GLU A 194 2.07 -18.51 8.95
N PHE A 195 2.87 -18.09 9.94
CA PHE A 195 3.62 -16.83 9.90
C PHE A 195 5.12 -17.06 10.04
N ILE A 196 5.86 -16.88 8.95
CA ILE A 196 7.30 -17.15 8.85
C ILE A 196 8.09 -15.89 8.47
N THR A 197 9.43 -15.93 8.58
CA THR A 197 10.30 -14.89 8.01
C THR A 197 10.62 -15.19 6.54
N HIS A 198 11.19 -14.22 5.82
CA HIS A 198 11.68 -14.46 4.46
C HIS A 198 12.83 -15.49 4.40
N GLU A 199 13.62 -15.59 5.47
CA GLU A 199 14.72 -16.54 5.62
C GLU A 199 14.23 -17.99 5.82
N ASP A 200 13.02 -18.18 6.33
CA ASP A 200 12.38 -19.49 6.54
C ASP A 200 11.61 -20.01 5.31
N VAL A 201 11.46 -19.19 4.26
CA VAL A 201 10.71 -19.56 3.05
C VAL A 201 11.40 -20.71 2.32
N LYS A 202 10.63 -21.77 2.07
CA LYS A 202 11.00 -22.94 1.26
C LYS A 202 10.19 -22.92 -0.05
N PRO A 203 10.70 -22.32 -1.13
CA PRO A 203 9.90 -22.03 -2.33
C PRO A 203 9.28 -23.29 -2.97
N GLU A 204 9.92 -24.45 -2.83
CA GLU A 204 9.49 -25.74 -3.35
C GLU A 204 8.19 -26.28 -2.72
N ARG A 205 7.76 -25.74 -1.57
CA ARG A 205 6.52 -26.12 -0.87
C ARG A 205 5.26 -25.66 -1.59
N TYR A 206 5.31 -24.52 -2.28
CA TYR A 206 4.11 -23.75 -2.61
C TYR A 206 3.57 -24.03 -4.01
N TYR A 207 2.25 -24.12 -4.12
CA TYR A 207 1.52 -24.19 -5.37
C TYR A 207 1.42 -22.81 -6.05
N ALA A 208 1.25 -21.76 -5.25
CA ALA A 208 1.18 -20.37 -5.71
C ALA A 208 1.89 -19.41 -4.75
N THR A 209 2.46 -18.33 -5.28
CA THR A 209 3.14 -17.29 -4.50
C THR A 209 2.79 -15.89 -5.03
N TYR A 210 2.32 -15.01 -4.14
CA TYR A 210 2.01 -13.61 -4.45
C TYR A 210 2.85 -12.65 -3.62
N ASN A 211 3.44 -11.65 -4.28
CA ASN A 211 4.28 -10.63 -3.66
C ASN A 211 3.47 -9.33 -3.52
N ILE A 212 3.22 -8.90 -2.29
CA ILE A 212 2.46 -7.67 -2.01
C ILE A 212 3.42 -6.51 -1.79
N GLY A 213 3.24 -5.40 -2.49
CA GLY A 213 4.11 -4.23 -2.34
C GLY A 213 3.64 -3.01 -3.10
N LEU A 214 4.45 -1.94 -3.02
CA LEU A 214 4.26 -0.70 -3.77
C LEU A 214 5.17 -0.71 -5.00
N PHE A 215 4.62 -1.08 -6.15
CA PHE A 215 5.37 -1.17 -7.39
C PHE A 215 5.35 0.19 -8.10
N PHE A 216 6.37 1.01 -7.85
CA PHE A 216 6.62 2.23 -8.62
C PHE A 216 7.06 1.86 -10.05
N ASP A 217 6.70 2.72 -11.01
CA ASP A 217 7.07 2.60 -12.44
C ASP A 217 6.64 1.29 -13.13
N ASP A 218 5.64 0.59 -12.59
CA ASP A 218 5.06 -0.61 -13.22
C ASP A 218 4.08 -0.23 -14.35
N GLU A 219 4.59 0.49 -15.37
CA GLU A 219 3.81 0.98 -16.52
C GLU A 219 3.14 -0.16 -17.31
N ALA A 220 3.77 -1.33 -17.34
CA ALA A 220 3.24 -2.52 -17.98
C ALA A 220 2.16 -3.24 -17.16
N HIS A 221 1.88 -2.79 -15.92
CA HIS A 221 1.02 -3.48 -14.94
C HIS A 221 1.40 -4.96 -14.84
N THR A 222 2.65 -5.23 -14.45
CA THR A 222 3.27 -6.55 -14.31
C THR A 222 2.91 -7.15 -12.95
N TYR A 223 3.08 -6.35 -11.88
CA TYR A 223 3.00 -6.78 -10.48
C TYR A 223 1.74 -6.29 -9.78
N GLN A 224 1.13 -5.20 -10.26
CA GLN A 224 -0.17 -4.69 -9.78
C GLN A 224 -1.15 -4.42 -10.95
N PRO A 225 -2.45 -4.74 -10.83
CA PRO A 225 -3.42 -4.50 -11.90
C PRO A 225 -3.66 -3.01 -12.21
N ALA A 226 -3.43 -2.14 -11.22
CA ALA A 226 -3.55 -0.69 -11.32
C ALA A 226 -2.48 -0.04 -10.42
N ASP A 227 -2.09 1.19 -10.74
CA ASP A 227 -1.16 1.96 -9.90
C ASP A 227 -1.77 2.19 -8.50
N PHE A 228 -1.05 1.80 -7.44
CA PHE A 228 -1.49 1.95 -6.06
C PHE A 228 -1.87 3.40 -5.69
N ARG A 229 -1.29 4.40 -6.37
CA ARG A 229 -1.56 5.83 -6.14
C ARG A 229 -3.00 6.21 -6.48
N HIS A 230 -3.65 5.48 -7.39
CA HIS A 230 -5.06 5.67 -7.76
C HIS A 230 -6.03 4.99 -6.78
N VAL A 231 -5.75 3.75 -6.37
CA VAL A 231 -6.66 2.92 -5.54
C VAL A 231 -6.48 3.11 -4.03
N GLY A 232 -5.31 3.64 -3.62
CA GLY A 232 -4.90 3.82 -2.23
C GLY A 232 -3.84 2.79 -1.82
N LEU A 233 -2.90 3.22 -0.96
CA LEU A 233 -1.73 2.45 -0.51
C LEU A 233 -2.07 1.02 -0.06
N HIS A 234 -3.19 0.85 0.64
CA HIS A 234 -3.59 -0.42 1.23
C HIS A 234 -4.46 -1.27 0.30
N ARG A 235 -5.41 -0.67 -0.45
CA ARG A 235 -6.34 -1.40 -1.33
C ARG A 235 -5.66 -2.08 -2.51
N THR A 236 -4.46 -1.62 -2.90
CA THR A 236 -3.64 -2.29 -3.94
C THR A 236 -3.41 -3.78 -3.63
N ALA A 237 -3.29 -4.18 -2.37
CA ALA A 237 -3.16 -5.59 -1.99
C ALA A 237 -4.42 -6.41 -2.33
N GLY A 238 -5.61 -5.83 -2.19
CA GLY A 238 -6.87 -6.45 -2.62
C GLY A 238 -6.92 -6.66 -4.14
N HIS A 239 -6.47 -5.65 -4.91
CA HIS A 239 -6.33 -5.77 -6.36
C HIS A 239 -5.30 -6.82 -6.77
N ILE A 240 -4.10 -6.82 -6.18
CA ILE A 240 -3.03 -7.81 -6.45
C ILE A 240 -3.50 -9.24 -6.16
N LEU A 241 -4.36 -9.44 -5.15
CA LEU A 241 -4.89 -10.75 -4.77
C LEU A 241 -6.23 -11.10 -5.44
N GLY A 242 -6.82 -10.23 -6.27
CA GLY A 242 -8.10 -10.49 -6.92
C GLY A 242 -9.26 -10.71 -5.93
N VAL A 243 -9.23 -10.02 -4.78
CA VAL A 243 -10.26 -10.06 -3.74
C VAL A 243 -10.97 -8.71 -3.64
N ASP A 244 -12.10 -8.70 -2.92
CA ASP A 244 -12.82 -7.47 -2.61
C ASP A 244 -11.88 -6.40 -1.99
N PRO A 245 -11.74 -5.21 -2.62
CA PRO A 245 -10.83 -4.16 -2.19
C PRO A 245 -11.38 -3.28 -1.05
N GLU A 246 -12.56 -3.56 -0.49
CA GLU A 246 -13.05 -2.86 0.70
C GLU A 246 -12.05 -3.04 1.87
N GLU A 247 -11.73 -1.93 2.54
CA GLU A 247 -10.79 -1.96 3.66
C GLU A 247 -11.39 -2.66 4.88
N MET A 248 -10.57 -3.42 5.60
CA MET A 248 -11.00 -4.07 6.84
C MET A 248 -9.86 -4.08 7.85
N ARG A 249 -10.19 -3.97 9.14
CA ARG A 249 -9.21 -4.03 10.23
C ARG A 249 -8.70 -5.47 10.39
N PRO A 250 -7.39 -5.68 10.64
CA PRO A 250 -6.94 -6.95 11.19
C PRO A 250 -7.41 -7.08 12.64
N ASN A 251 -7.74 -8.30 13.05
CA ASN A 251 -8.01 -8.62 14.44
C ASN A 251 -6.67 -8.69 15.21
N ILE A 252 -6.61 -8.03 16.36
CA ILE A 252 -5.48 -8.11 17.29
C ILE A 252 -6.01 -8.64 18.62
N VAL A 253 -5.50 -9.80 19.05
CA VAL A 253 -5.78 -10.39 20.37
C VAL A 253 -4.47 -10.34 21.14
N LEU A 254 -4.45 -9.62 22.26
CA LEU A 254 -3.26 -9.44 23.09
C LEU A 254 -3.15 -10.56 24.14
N ALA A 255 -1.92 -10.92 24.56
CA ALA A 255 -1.72 -11.80 25.72
C ALA A 255 -2.06 -11.09 27.04
N ASP A 256 -1.73 -9.81 27.12
CA ASP A 256 -2.06 -8.92 28.22
C ASP A 256 -2.93 -7.78 27.67
N ASP A 257 -4.17 -7.76 28.16
CA ASP A 257 -5.22 -6.78 27.81
C ASP A 257 -5.56 -5.89 29.01
N THR A 258 -4.62 -5.71 29.94
CA THR A 258 -4.77 -4.79 31.06
C THR A 258 -4.58 -3.34 30.63
N ARG A 259 -5.43 -2.46 31.18
CA ARG A 259 -5.33 -1.00 30.98
C ARG A 259 -4.02 -0.48 31.59
N PRO A 260 -3.09 0.13 30.81
CA PRO A 260 -1.78 0.55 31.33
C PRO A 260 -1.84 1.64 32.42
N ILE A 261 -2.79 2.57 32.30
CA ILE A 261 -2.99 3.68 33.24
C ILE A 261 -4.47 3.90 33.53
N ALA A 262 -4.82 4.11 34.80
CA ALA A 262 -6.21 4.16 35.24
C ALA A 262 -6.97 5.38 34.70
N GLU A 263 -6.30 6.53 34.54
CA GLU A 263 -6.93 7.77 34.08
C GLU A 263 -7.34 7.70 32.59
N ARG A 264 -8.22 8.59 32.14
CA ARG A 264 -8.51 8.79 30.71
C ARG A 264 -7.29 9.41 30.02
N TYR A 265 -6.91 8.88 28.87
CA TYR A 265 -5.70 9.33 28.17
C TYR A 265 -5.84 9.28 26.65
N VAL A 266 -5.05 10.13 26.00
CA VAL A 266 -4.91 10.22 24.56
C VAL A 266 -3.50 9.82 24.19
N VAL A 267 -3.37 8.99 23.15
CA VAL A 267 -2.06 8.65 22.59
C VAL A 267 -1.74 9.55 21.41
N ILE A 268 -0.51 10.01 21.33
CA ILE A 268 0.01 10.75 20.18
C ILE A 268 1.21 10.04 19.54
N ALA A 269 1.34 10.23 18.23
CA ALA A 269 2.55 9.87 17.47
C ALA A 269 2.91 11.02 16.53
N VAL A 270 4.07 11.63 16.77
CA VAL A 270 4.55 12.83 16.10
C VAL A 270 5.69 12.57 15.13
N GLN A 271 6.26 11.36 15.10
CA GLN A 271 7.39 10.99 14.25
C GLN A 271 6.96 10.25 12.97
N SER A 272 7.77 10.35 11.91
CA SER A 272 7.55 9.64 10.65
C SER A 272 8.84 9.50 9.84
N SER A 273 8.80 8.76 8.72
CA SER A 273 9.98 8.42 7.92
C SER A 273 10.60 9.57 7.13
N THR A 274 9.82 10.61 6.82
CA THR A 274 10.21 11.75 5.97
C THR A 274 9.47 13.01 6.41
N GLN A 275 10.11 14.18 6.30
CA GLN A 275 9.62 15.47 6.83
C GLN A 275 8.25 15.88 6.24
N CYS A 276 7.94 15.47 5.01
CA CYS A 276 6.66 15.72 4.37
C CYS A 276 5.47 15.04 5.07
N LYS A 277 5.69 13.93 5.79
CA LYS A 277 4.66 13.25 6.59
C LYS A 277 4.41 13.91 7.95
N TYR A 278 5.30 14.80 8.41
CA TYR A 278 5.14 15.51 9.69
C TYR A 278 4.07 16.60 9.61
N TRP A 279 3.47 16.93 10.75
CA TRP A 279 2.68 18.15 10.90
C TRP A 279 3.62 19.34 11.13
N ASN A 280 3.96 20.04 10.05
CA ASN A 280 4.97 21.09 10.05
C ASN A 280 4.47 22.46 10.59
N HIS A 281 3.32 22.53 11.28
CA HIS A 281 2.82 23.77 11.87
C HIS A 281 3.65 24.16 13.12
N PRO A 282 4.28 25.36 13.18
CA PRO A 282 5.29 25.68 14.21
C PRO A 282 4.83 25.53 15.67
N THR A 283 3.56 25.82 15.97
CA THR A 283 2.99 25.67 17.32
C THR A 283 2.10 24.43 17.48
N GLY A 284 1.94 23.63 16.42
CA GLY A 284 0.88 22.63 16.26
C GLY A 284 0.74 21.69 17.46
N TRP A 285 1.71 20.78 17.61
CA TRP A 285 1.67 19.79 18.69
C TRP A 285 1.68 20.40 20.09
N ARG A 286 2.40 21.50 20.32
CA ARG A 286 2.43 22.19 21.62
C ARG A 286 1.04 22.66 22.04
N GLU A 287 0.27 23.22 21.11
CA GLU A 287 -1.10 23.66 21.39
C GLU A 287 -2.07 22.49 21.58
N ILE A 288 -1.90 21.38 20.86
CA ILE A 288 -2.76 20.20 21.01
C ILE A 288 -2.50 19.48 22.33
N VAL A 289 -1.24 19.31 22.75
CA VAL A 289 -0.89 18.78 24.07
C VAL A 289 -1.50 19.64 25.18
N ALA A 290 -1.35 20.96 25.10
CA ALA A 290 -1.93 21.89 26.07
C ALA A 290 -3.46 21.84 26.09
N PHE A 291 -4.10 21.78 24.92
CA PHE A 291 -5.56 21.66 24.78
C PHE A 291 -6.10 20.37 25.41
N LEU A 292 -5.47 19.23 25.11
CA LEU A 292 -5.86 17.92 25.66
C LEU A 292 -5.68 17.86 27.19
N LYS A 293 -4.56 18.36 27.72
CA LYS A 293 -4.36 18.49 29.17
C LYS A 293 -5.37 19.44 29.81
N ASN A 294 -5.68 20.56 29.16
CA ASN A 294 -6.72 21.48 29.61
C ASN A 294 -8.13 20.88 29.55
N ALA A 295 -8.37 19.85 28.74
CA ALA A 295 -9.60 19.05 28.75
C ALA A 295 -9.60 17.94 29.83
N GLY A 296 -8.48 17.69 30.50
CA GLY A 296 -8.33 16.72 31.59
C GLY A 296 -7.68 15.39 31.20
N TYR A 297 -7.17 15.25 29.98
CA TYR A 297 -6.50 14.02 29.52
C TYR A 297 -5.03 13.97 29.96
N ARG A 298 -4.55 12.76 30.29
CA ARG A 298 -3.13 12.42 30.14
C ARG A 298 -2.79 12.30 28.65
N VAL A 299 -1.58 12.70 28.26
CA VAL A 299 -1.19 12.81 26.84
C VAL A 299 0.11 12.06 26.63
N ILE A 300 0.03 10.88 26.03
CA ILE A 300 1.11 9.88 26.01
C ILE A 300 1.73 9.82 24.62
N CYS A 301 3.04 10.05 24.49
CA CYS A 301 3.77 9.89 23.23
C CYS A 301 4.37 8.48 23.15
N ILE A 302 4.03 7.71 22.10
CA ILE A 302 4.50 6.31 21.94
C ILE A 302 5.38 6.08 20.70
N ASP A 303 5.91 7.14 20.09
CA ASP A 303 6.82 7.03 18.96
C ASP A 303 8.03 6.14 19.27
N GLN A 304 8.60 5.46 18.26
CA GLN A 304 9.83 4.67 18.45
C GLN A 304 11.02 5.53 18.92
N LYS A 305 11.01 6.84 18.62
CA LYS A 305 12.11 7.77 18.90
C LYS A 305 11.57 9.06 19.52
N ALA A 306 12.10 9.49 20.66
CA ALA A 306 11.83 10.81 21.22
C ALA A 306 12.30 11.96 20.31
N THR A 307 13.25 11.72 19.40
CA THR A 307 13.80 12.71 18.47
C THR A 307 14.20 12.04 17.15
N HIS A 308 13.74 12.61 16.02
CA HIS A 308 14.10 12.14 14.68
C HIS A 308 14.11 13.28 13.66
N GLY A 309 15.01 13.21 12.67
CA GLY A 309 15.31 14.29 11.76
C GLY A 309 16.47 13.97 10.84
N SER A 310 16.89 14.96 10.06
CA SER A 310 18.05 14.89 9.16
C SER A 310 18.70 16.26 9.01
N GLY A 311 20.02 16.29 8.81
CA GLY A 311 20.79 17.53 8.73
C GLY A 311 20.56 18.43 9.96
N ILE A 312 20.01 19.63 9.73
CA ILE A 312 19.71 20.62 10.77
C ILE A 312 18.24 20.62 11.23
N VAL A 313 17.36 19.81 10.62
CA VAL A 313 15.93 19.77 10.98
C VAL A 313 15.65 18.54 11.82
N TRP A 314 15.28 18.77 13.08
CA TRP A 314 15.01 17.75 14.07
C TRP A 314 13.64 17.95 14.71
N ASN A 315 12.87 16.87 14.77
CA ASN A 315 11.53 16.83 15.33
C ASN A 315 11.59 16.10 16.67
N HIS A 316 11.11 16.74 17.73
CA HIS A 316 11.17 16.22 19.10
C HIS A 316 9.76 15.86 19.60
N ILE A 317 9.69 14.97 20.59
CA ILE A 317 8.52 14.79 21.45
C ILE A 317 8.01 16.17 21.93
N PRO A 318 6.71 16.49 21.78
CA PRO A 318 6.23 17.83 22.11
C PRO A 318 6.22 18.07 23.61
N HIS A 319 6.70 19.24 24.03
CA HIS A 319 6.75 19.64 25.43
C HIS A 319 5.40 19.44 26.12
N GLY A 320 5.43 18.71 27.24
CA GLY A 320 4.26 18.40 28.06
C GLY A 320 3.57 17.08 27.72
N ALA A 321 3.91 16.41 26.61
CA ALA A 321 3.56 15.00 26.44
C ALA A 321 4.39 14.14 27.41
N GLU A 322 3.80 13.04 27.86
CA GLU A 322 4.45 12.03 28.69
C GLU A 322 5.24 11.08 27.79
N ASP A 323 6.48 10.78 28.18
CA ASP A 323 7.44 10.05 27.34
C ASP A 323 7.32 8.54 27.58
N GLU A 324 6.51 7.89 26.75
CA GLU A 324 6.49 6.44 26.60
C GLU A 324 7.18 6.02 25.30
N THR A 325 8.11 6.82 24.75
CA THR A 325 8.78 6.50 23.49
C THR A 325 9.75 5.32 23.61
N GLY A 326 10.40 4.96 22.50
CA GLY A 326 11.41 3.91 22.44
C GLY A 326 10.97 2.66 21.66
N ASP A 327 11.95 1.82 21.34
CA ASP A 327 11.77 0.58 20.59
C ASP A 327 11.24 -0.54 21.51
N ARG A 328 9.92 -0.50 21.76
CA ARG A 328 9.20 -1.45 22.61
C ARG A 328 8.33 -2.41 21.78
N PRO A 329 8.00 -3.61 22.29
CA PRO A 329 7.21 -4.60 21.57
C PRO A 329 5.88 -4.03 21.03
N LEU A 330 5.52 -4.40 19.80
CA LEU A 330 4.30 -3.89 19.18
C LEU A 330 3.02 -4.35 19.90
N GLU A 331 3.01 -5.50 20.57
CA GLU A 331 1.90 -5.92 21.45
C GLU A 331 1.72 -4.93 22.62
N GLU A 332 2.79 -4.37 23.20
CA GLU A 332 2.69 -3.32 24.22
C GLU A 332 2.09 -2.05 23.62
N ARG A 333 2.54 -1.64 22.42
CA ARG A 333 2.00 -0.47 21.71
C ARG A 333 0.52 -0.63 21.36
N ALA A 334 0.11 -1.82 20.95
CA ALA A 334 -1.29 -2.17 20.73
C ALA A 334 -2.12 -2.07 22.02
N ARG A 335 -1.61 -2.56 23.16
CA ARG A 335 -2.24 -2.41 24.49
C ARG A 335 -2.43 -0.93 24.85
N TRP A 336 -1.39 -0.11 24.69
CA TRP A 336 -1.47 1.35 24.91
C TRP A 336 -2.56 2.00 24.05
N LEU A 337 -2.69 1.61 22.78
CA LEU A 337 -3.67 2.18 21.85
C LEU A 337 -5.09 1.71 22.15
N LYS A 338 -5.29 0.41 22.37
CA LYS A 338 -6.61 -0.20 22.61
C LYS A 338 -7.34 0.38 23.83
N HIS A 339 -6.61 0.78 24.86
CA HIS A 339 -7.20 1.41 26.04
C HIS A 339 -7.15 2.96 26.02
N ALA A 340 -6.55 3.57 24.98
CA ALA A 340 -6.61 5.01 24.78
C ALA A 340 -8.02 5.43 24.33
N ASP A 341 -8.46 6.59 24.78
CA ASP A 341 -9.75 7.15 24.42
C ASP A 341 -9.84 7.51 22.93
N PHE A 342 -8.72 8.01 22.40
CA PHE A 342 -8.46 8.18 20.98
C PHE A 342 -6.96 8.37 20.73
N PHE A 343 -6.58 8.30 19.46
CA PHE A 343 -5.24 8.52 18.97
C PHE A 343 -5.19 9.77 18.08
N VAL A 344 -4.11 10.57 18.20
CA VAL A 344 -3.83 11.71 17.32
C VAL A 344 -2.45 11.54 16.69
N GLY A 345 -2.38 11.46 15.37
CA GLY A 345 -1.11 11.19 14.71
C GLY A 345 -1.06 11.54 13.23
N LEU A 346 0.04 11.14 12.61
CA LEU A 346 0.36 11.38 11.22
C LEU A 346 -0.15 10.23 10.33
N SER A 347 0.02 10.36 9.01
CA SER A 347 0.02 9.20 8.10
C SER A 347 1.28 8.35 8.34
N SER A 348 1.27 7.53 9.40
CA SER A 348 2.35 6.65 9.84
C SER A 348 1.81 5.31 10.37
N GLY A 349 2.68 4.33 10.60
CA GLY A 349 2.28 2.98 11.01
C GLY A 349 1.54 2.90 12.35
N LEU A 350 1.75 3.85 13.26
CA LEU A 350 1.04 3.89 14.55
C LEU A 350 -0.44 4.28 14.38
N ALA A 351 -0.80 5.06 13.35
CA ALA A 351 -2.20 5.34 13.04
C ALA A 351 -2.93 4.08 12.56
N TRP A 352 -2.27 3.24 11.77
CA TRP A 352 -2.79 1.93 11.34
C TRP A 352 -2.95 0.96 12.51
N LEU A 353 -1.97 0.91 13.42
CA LEU A 353 -2.07 0.08 14.62
C LEU A 353 -3.21 0.55 15.54
N ALA A 354 -3.42 1.86 15.67
CA ALA A 354 -4.53 2.43 16.44
C ALA A 354 -5.89 2.05 15.84
N TRP A 355 -6.03 2.17 14.51
CA TRP A 355 -7.23 1.74 13.77
C TRP A 355 -7.49 0.23 13.93
N ALA A 356 -6.46 -0.62 13.83
CA ALA A 356 -6.56 -2.05 14.09
C ALA A 356 -6.99 -2.38 15.53
N CYS A 357 -6.56 -1.58 16.51
CA CYS A 357 -7.00 -1.69 17.91
C CYS A 357 -8.43 -1.17 18.17
N ASN A 358 -9.15 -0.72 17.13
CA ASN A 358 -10.46 -0.05 17.20
C ASN A 358 -10.48 1.28 17.97
N THR A 359 -9.31 1.88 18.20
CA THR A 359 -9.15 3.22 18.76
C THR A 359 -9.62 4.27 17.75
N PRO A 360 -10.40 5.31 18.13
CA PRO A 360 -10.70 6.42 17.23
C PRO A 360 -9.42 7.14 16.81
N VAL A 361 -9.22 7.36 15.51
CA VAL A 361 -7.98 7.96 14.95
C VAL A 361 -8.24 9.31 14.32
N ALA A 362 -7.69 10.37 14.92
CA ALA A 362 -7.52 11.67 14.29
C ALA A 362 -6.19 11.72 13.52
N MET A 363 -6.26 11.80 12.19
CA MET A 363 -5.09 11.69 11.31
C MET A 363 -4.79 13.01 10.60
N ILE A 364 -3.62 13.58 10.88
CA ILE A 364 -3.13 14.83 10.30
C ILE A 364 -2.22 14.50 9.10
N SER A 365 -2.67 14.82 7.88
CA SER A 365 -1.86 14.74 6.67
C SER A 365 -2.39 15.65 5.58
N GLY A 366 -1.52 16.45 4.97
CA GLY A 366 -1.78 17.05 3.64
C GLY A 366 -0.89 16.46 2.55
N PHE A 367 0.00 15.54 2.89
CA PHE A 367 0.95 14.93 1.98
C PHE A 367 0.30 13.84 1.10
N THR A 368 -0.68 13.16 1.67
CA THR A 368 -1.48 12.10 1.06
C THR A 368 -2.91 12.58 0.83
N ALA A 369 -3.56 12.07 -0.20
CA ALA A 369 -5.00 12.24 -0.42
C ALA A 369 -5.80 11.42 0.59
N GLU A 370 -7.07 11.77 0.82
CA GLU A 370 -7.91 11.08 1.82
C GLU A 370 -8.14 9.59 1.52
N ASN A 371 -8.13 9.19 0.25
CA ASN A 371 -8.34 7.79 -0.16
C ASN A 371 -7.08 6.91 0.00
N ASN A 372 -5.95 7.46 0.44
CA ASN A 372 -4.68 6.74 0.54
C ASN A 372 -4.61 5.81 1.76
N GLU A 373 -5.01 6.33 2.92
CA GLU A 373 -5.12 5.59 4.17
C GLU A 373 -6.51 4.97 4.36
N PHE A 374 -6.73 4.33 5.51
CA PHE A 374 -8.06 3.90 5.96
C PHE A 374 -9.00 5.11 6.20
N ALA A 375 -10.30 4.87 6.05
CA ALA A 375 -11.35 5.84 6.34
C ALA A 375 -11.44 6.16 7.84
N THR A 376 -11.43 7.46 8.16
CA THR A 376 -11.76 7.97 9.49
C THR A 376 -12.52 9.31 9.38
N PRO A 377 -13.62 9.51 10.13
CA PRO A 377 -14.34 10.80 10.15
C PRO A 377 -13.53 11.93 10.81
N TYR A 378 -12.37 11.62 11.38
CA TYR A 378 -11.44 12.54 12.05
C TYR A 378 -10.17 12.80 11.23
N ARG A 379 -10.22 12.60 9.91
CA ARG A 379 -9.17 13.00 8.97
C ARG A 379 -9.02 14.53 8.97
N VAL A 380 -7.79 15.02 9.06
CA VAL A 380 -7.44 16.45 9.03
C VAL A 380 -6.52 16.74 7.84
N ILE A 381 -7.03 17.51 6.89
CA ILE A 381 -6.39 17.92 5.63
C ILE A 381 -6.78 19.37 5.29
N ASN A 382 -5.94 20.11 4.58
CA ASN A 382 -6.28 21.44 4.07
C ASN A 382 -6.21 21.46 2.53
N TYR A 383 -7.35 21.64 1.89
CA TYR A 383 -7.49 21.67 0.42
C TYR A 383 -7.18 23.01 -0.24
N HIS A 384 -6.96 24.07 0.54
CA HIS A 384 -6.56 25.38 0.02
C HIS A 384 -5.03 25.51 -0.18
N ALA A 385 -4.27 24.47 0.21
CA ALA A 385 -2.83 24.38 0.05
C ALA A 385 -2.45 23.33 -1.00
N CYS A 386 -1.19 23.30 -1.43
CA CYS A 386 -0.61 22.14 -2.10
C CYS A 386 -0.87 20.87 -1.27
N THR A 387 -1.39 19.81 -1.90
CA THR A 387 -1.76 18.56 -1.22
C THR A 387 -1.56 17.33 -2.10
N GLY A 388 -1.59 16.12 -1.52
CA GLY A 388 -1.60 14.85 -2.25
C GLY A 388 -0.34 14.55 -3.07
N CYS A 389 0.83 15.06 -2.66
CA CYS A 389 2.10 14.84 -3.36
C CYS A 389 2.46 13.35 -3.53
N TRP A 390 2.07 12.49 -2.58
CA TRP A 390 2.27 11.04 -2.64
C TRP A 390 1.45 10.35 -3.74
N ASN A 391 0.23 10.84 -3.98
CA ASN A 391 -0.74 10.24 -4.90
C ASN A 391 -0.65 10.79 -6.33
N ASP A 392 0.20 11.79 -6.57
CA ASP A 392 0.38 12.39 -7.89
C ASP A 392 1.32 11.52 -8.74
N VAL A 393 0.77 10.81 -9.72
CA VAL A 393 1.53 9.87 -10.56
C VAL A 393 2.71 10.50 -11.30
N ARG A 394 2.68 11.83 -11.53
CA ARG A 394 3.76 12.61 -12.16
C ARG A 394 5.00 12.76 -11.27
N HIS A 395 4.90 12.44 -9.98
CA HIS A 395 5.99 12.53 -9.02
C HIS A 395 6.34 11.14 -8.48
N ARG A 396 7.61 10.75 -8.62
CA ARG A 396 8.15 9.56 -7.96
C ARG A 396 8.65 9.92 -6.57
N PHE A 397 8.21 9.17 -5.56
CA PHE A 397 8.69 9.36 -4.19
C PHE A 397 10.16 8.98 -4.07
N ASP A 398 10.97 9.87 -3.52
CA ASP A 398 12.37 9.59 -3.21
C ASP A 398 12.49 9.13 -1.75
N HIS A 399 12.85 7.86 -1.56
CA HIS A 399 13.03 7.25 -0.25
C HIS A 399 14.32 7.70 0.47
N GLN A 400 15.25 8.33 -0.24
CA GLN A 400 16.53 8.83 0.29
C GLN A 400 16.45 10.32 0.66
N ASP A 401 15.54 11.08 0.04
CA ASP A 401 15.30 12.49 0.37
C ASP A 401 14.35 12.66 1.56
N PHE A 402 14.91 12.79 2.78
CA PHE A 402 14.12 13.10 3.97
C PHE A 402 13.28 14.38 3.82
N PHE A 403 13.68 15.33 2.96
CA PHE A 403 12.99 16.60 2.72
C PHE A 403 12.09 16.61 1.49
N TRP A 404 11.73 15.44 0.95
CA TRP A 404 10.98 15.30 -0.31
C TRP A 404 9.71 16.17 -0.37
N CYS A 405 9.71 17.14 -1.28
CA CYS A 405 8.60 18.05 -1.52
C CYS A 405 8.58 18.45 -3.01
N PRO A 406 8.09 17.58 -3.91
CA PRO A 406 8.44 17.62 -5.33
C PRO A 406 8.00 18.89 -6.07
N ARG A 407 7.05 19.65 -5.51
CA ARG A 407 6.53 20.89 -6.08
C ARG A 407 7.15 22.16 -5.47
N HIS A 408 7.65 22.10 -4.23
CA HIS A 408 7.97 23.29 -3.41
C HIS A 408 9.22 23.16 -2.52
N LYS A 409 10.08 22.15 -2.72
CA LYS A 409 11.36 22.00 -2.01
C LYS A 409 12.20 23.28 -2.19
N ASP A 410 12.87 23.71 -1.12
CA ASP A 410 13.75 24.89 -1.08
C ASP A 410 13.05 26.21 -1.46
N THR A 411 11.72 26.29 -1.25
CA THR A 411 10.92 27.51 -1.40
C THR A 411 10.23 27.91 -0.09
N SER A 412 9.74 29.16 -0.01
CA SER A 412 8.90 29.63 1.10
C SER A 412 7.61 28.82 1.32
N ARG A 413 7.21 28.00 0.35
CA ARG A 413 6.02 27.12 0.34
C ARG A 413 6.32 25.66 0.69
N GLN A 414 7.58 25.31 1.02
CA GLN A 414 7.93 23.94 1.39
C GLN A 414 7.08 23.44 2.57
N PHE A 415 6.53 22.23 2.45
CA PHE A 415 5.59 21.60 3.40
C PHE A 415 4.33 22.44 3.76
N GLU A 416 3.88 23.36 2.89
CA GLU A 416 2.63 24.11 3.12
C GLU A 416 1.42 23.19 3.35
N CYS A 417 1.44 22.00 2.75
CA CYS A 417 0.46 20.93 2.90
C CYS A 417 0.10 20.59 4.36
N THR A 418 1.05 20.72 5.30
CA THR A 418 0.80 20.53 6.73
C THR A 418 1.10 21.77 7.57
N ARG A 419 1.93 22.73 7.11
CA ARG A 419 2.09 24.04 7.77
C ARG A 419 0.79 24.84 7.82
N LEU A 420 -0.11 24.68 6.84
CA LEU A 420 -1.39 25.38 6.78
C LEU A 420 -2.56 24.59 7.41
N ILE A 421 -2.30 23.44 8.02
CA ILE A 421 -3.25 22.78 8.94
C ILE A 421 -3.10 23.45 10.30
N THR A 422 -4.11 24.20 10.72
CA THR A 422 -4.04 24.99 11.96
C THR A 422 -4.36 24.17 13.22
N PRO A 423 -3.85 24.54 14.40
CA PRO A 423 -4.22 23.92 15.66
C PRO A 423 -5.73 23.94 15.90
N GLU A 424 -6.41 25.01 15.48
CA GLU A 424 -7.86 25.17 15.62
C GLU A 424 -8.64 24.14 14.77
N GLN A 425 -8.20 23.87 13.54
CA GLN A 425 -8.78 22.81 12.69
C GLN A 425 -8.67 21.43 13.35
N VAL A 426 -7.52 21.15 13.98
CA VAL A 426 -7.29 19.90 14.73
C VAL A 426 -8.19 19.88 15.98
N LYS A 427 -8.20 20.92 16.82
CA LYS A 427 -9.04 21.01 18.04
C LYS A 427 -10.52 20.72 17.73
N ARG A 428 -11.08 21.36 16.70
CA ARG A 428 -12.47 21.13 16.23
C ARG A 428 -12.72 19.71 15.73
N THR A 429 -11.69 19.03 15.23
CA THR A 429 -11.80 17.62 14.82
C THR A 429 -11.77 16.68 16.01
N LEU A 430 -10.93 16.95 17.01
CA LEU A 430 -10.89 16.17 18.25
C LEU A 430 -12.20 16.30 19.04
N GLN A 431 -12.81 17.49 19.07
CA GLN A 431 -14.12 17.73 19.70
C GLN A 431 -15.28 16.98 19.06
N ARG A 432 -15.13 16.43 17.84
CA ARG A 432 -16.14 15.58 17.18
C ARG A 432 -16.03 14.09 17.57
N ILE A 433 -15.01 13.70 18.33
CA ILE A 433 -14.84 12.33 18.81
C ILE A 433 -15.85 12.06 19.95
N PRO A 434 -16.69 11.01 19.87
CA PRO A 434 -17.61 10.64 20.94
C PRO A 434 -16.90 10.52 22.29
N GLY A 435 -17.53 11.02 23.35
CA GLY A 435 -16.95 11.00 24.70
C GLY A 435 -15.83 12.01 24.94
N PHE A 436 -15.53 12.93 24.00
CA PHE A 436 -14.51 13.97 24.20
C PHE A 436 -14.84 14.85 25.42
N GLY A 437 -13.97 14.83 26.45
CA GLY A 437 -14.12 15.60 27.68
C GLY A 437 -15.17 15.08 28.68
N GLU A 438 -15.95 14.05 28.36
CA GLU A 438 -17.05 13.58 29.23
C GLU A 438 -16.55 13.05 30.60
N GLY A 439 -17.12 13.52 31.71
CA GLY A 439 -16.64 13.16 33.05
C GLY A 439 -15.24 13.68 33.41
N LEU A 440 -14.56 14.40 32.50
CA LEU A 440 -13.35 15.13 32.80
C LEU A 440 -13.74 16.54 33.28
N LYS A 441 -13.19 16.93 34.44
CA LYS A 441 -13.59 18.10 35.26
C LYS A 441 -14.96 18.01 35.95
N GLN A 442 -15.02 17.19 37.01
CA GLN A 442 -15.80 17.53 38.22
C GLN A 442 -14.92 18.05 39.38
N ALA A 443 -13.60 18.15 39.20
CA ALA A 443 -12.63 18.39 40.29
C ALA A 443 -12.23 19.87 40.51
N ALA A 444 -12.83 20.83 39.79
CA ALA A 444 -12.38 22.24 39.79
C ALA A 444 -13.35 23.23 40.48
N THR A 445 -14.39 22.73 41.16
CA THR A 445 -15.43 23.54 41.84
C THR A 445 -15.71 23.09 43.28
N ARG A 446 -14.75 22.41 43.92
CA ARG A 446 -14.78 22.05 45.35
C ARG A 446 -13.44 22.34 46.03
N SER A 447 -13.15 23.62 46.21
CA SER A 447 -12.06 24.15 47.05
C SER A 447 -12.43 25.57 47.48
#